data_AF-A0A6M0D667-F1
#
_entry.id   AF-A0A6M0D667-F1
#
_cell.length_a   1.000
_cell.length_b   1.000
_cell.length_c   1.000
_cell.angle_alpha   90.00
_cell.angle_beta   90.00
_cell.angle_gamma   90.00
#
_symmetry.space_group_name_H-M   'P 1'
#
loop_
_entity.id
_entity.type
_entity.pdbx_description
1 polymer ?
#
loop_
_entity_poly.entity_id
_entity_poly.type
_entity_poly.pdbx_seq_one_letter_code
_entity_poly.pdbx_strand_id
1 'polypeptide(L)' 'MFELDHELAQDIVDRAMAILPYNVNVMDSQGLILGSGEATRINTRHEGAQLVLANQRIVEID' A
#
# COMPACT_ATOMS: atom_id res chain seq x y z
N MET A 1 1.40 -12.98 -15.70
CA MET A 1 1.53 -12.42 -14.34
C MET A 1 0.38 -11.45 -14.20
N PHE A 2 -0.53 -11.65 -13.25
CA PHE A 2 -1.60 -10.68 -12.99
C PHE A 2 -1.00 -9.59 -12.11
N GLU A 3 -0.82 -8.40 -12.67
CA GLU A 3 -0.47 -7.22 -11.89
C GLU A 3 -1.75 -6.62 -11.32
N LEU A 4 -1.70 -6.21 -10.06
CA LEU A 4 -2.76 -5.45 -9.44
C LEU A 4 -2.79 -4.07 -10.13
N ASP A 5 -3.93 -3.66 -10.66
CA ASP A 5 -4.09 -2.29 -11.18
C ASP A 5 -4.56 -1.33 -10.08
N HIS A 6 -4.56 -0.03 -10.40
CA HIS A 6 -4.95 1.02 -9.46
C HIS A 6 -6.39 0.89 -8.97
N GLU A 7 -7.31 0.45 -9.84
CA GLU A 7 -8.73 0.34 -9.52
C GLU A 7 -8.95 -0.74 -8.46
N LEU A 8 -8.41 -1.95 -8.69
CA LEU A 8 -8.49 -3.04 -7.72
C LEU A 8 -7.75 -2.70 -6.42
N ALA A 9 -6.60 -2.03 -6.50
CA ALA A 9 -5.85 -1.59 -5.33
C ALA A 9 -6.67 -0.64 -4.44
N GLN A 10 -7.34 0.32 -5.05
CA GLN A 10 -8.17 1.28 -4.33
C GLN A 10 -9.41 0.61 -3.73
N ASP A 11 -10.08 -0.29 -4.47
CA ASP A 11 -11.21 -1.08 -3.97
C ASP A 11 -10.85 -1.88 -2.70
N ILE A 12 -9.64 -2.44 -2.64
CA ILE A 12 -9.14 -3.15 -1.47
C ILE A 12 -8.96 -2.19 -0.29
N VAL A 13 -8.35 -1.03 -0.52
CA VAL A 13 -8.13 -0.02 0.51
C VAL A 13 -9.45 0.49 1.07
N ASP A 14 -10.40 0.84 0.21
CA ASP A 14 -11.71 1.36 0.61
C ASP A 14 -12.48 0.34 1.45
N ARG A 15 -12.47 -0.94 1.05
CA ARG A 15 -13.07 -2.03 1.83
C ARG A 15 -12.38 -2.26 3.17
N ALA A 16 -11.05 -2.19 3.20
CA ALA A 16 -10.28 -2.38 4.43
C ALA A 16 -10.56 -1.25 5.43
N MET A 17 -10.58 0.01 4.96
CA MET A 17 -10.84 1.18 5.79
C MET A 17 -12.29 1.30 6.25
N ALA A 18 -13.25 0.67 5.55
CA ALA A 18 -14.62 0.54 6.06
C ALA A 18 -14.71 -0.31 7.35
N ILE A 19 -13.68 -1.10 7.65
CA ILE A 19 -13.63 -2.03 8.80
C ILE A 19 -12.56 -1.58 9.81
N LEU A 20 -11.41 -1.11 9.33
CA LEU A 20 -10.25 -0.75 10.15
C LEU A 20 -10.26 0.75 10.46
N PRO A 21 -10.06 1.17 11.73
CA PRO A 21 -9.98 2.58 12.11
C PRO A 21 -8.59 3.18 11.82
N TYR A 22 -7.95 2.74 10.73
CA TYR A 22 -6.59 3.13 10.35
C TYR A 22 -6.50 3.37 8.84
N ASN A 23 -5.59 4.24 8.44
CA ASN A 23 -5.27 4.45 7.03
C ASN A 23 -4.54 3.21 6.47
N VAL A 24 -5.00 2.70 5.33
CA VAL A 24 -4.46 1.52 4.66
C VAL A 24 -3.85 1.92 3.32
N ASN A 25 -2.78 1.23 2.94
CA ASN A 25 -2.12 1.38 1.65
C ASN A 25 -1.91 0.03 1.00
N VAL A 26 -2.06 -0.04 -0.33
CA VAL A 26 -1.72 -1.19 -1.16
C VAL A 26 -0.65 -0.78 -2.16
N MET A 27 0.36 -1.62 -2.34
CA MET A 27 1.55 -1.33 -3.13
C MET A 27 1.95 -2.50 -4.03
N ASP A 28 2.65 -2.20 -5.12
CA ASP A 28 3.25 -3.22 -5.99
C ASP A 28 4.53 -3.84 -5.38
N SER A 29 5.13 -4.79 -6.10
CA SER A 29 6.38 -5.46 -5.71
C SER A 29 7.60 -4.53 -5.62
N GLN A 30 7.50 -3.31 -6.13
CA GLN A 30 8.54 -2.29 -6.10
C GLN A 30 8.26 -1.24 -4.99
N GLY A 31 7.17 -1.37 -4.24
CA GLY A 31 6.77 -0.44 -3.19
C GLY A 31 6.13 0.85 -3.72
N LEU A 32 5.68 0.88 -4.99
CA LEU A 32 4.83 1.95 -5.51
C LEU A 32 3.42 1.79 -4.94
N ILE A 33 2.88 2.85 -4.35
CA ILE A 33 1.53 2.84 -3.81
C ILE A 33 0.52 2.93 -4.96
N LEU A 34 -0.30 1.88 -5.09
CA LEU A 34 -1.34 1.77 -6.11
C LEU A 34 -2.70 2.26 -5.59
N GLY A 35 -2.97 2.05 -4.29
CA GLY A 35 -4.17 2.52 -3.60
C GLY A 35 -3.84 3.01 -2.20
N SER A 36 -4.56 4.02 -1.72
CA SER A 36 -4.31 4.64 -0.41
C SER A 36 -5.56 5.31 0.14
N GLY A 37 -5.70 5.31 1.47
CA GLY A 37 -6.69 6.16 2.14
C GLY A 37 -6.36 7.65 2.05
N GLU A 38 -5.10 7.97 1.72
CA GLU A 38 -4.62 9.33 1.50
C GLU A 38 -4.27 9.48 0.02
N ALA A 39 -5.19 10.01 -0.79
CA ALA A 39 -5.03 10.05 -2.25
C ALA A 39 -3.71 10.72 -2.72
N THR A 40 -3.17 11.65 -1.94
CA THR A 40 -1.88 12.32 -2.21
C THR A 40 -0.67 11.37 -2.20
N ARG A 41 -0.81 10.19 -1.60
CA ARG A 41 0.20 9.13 -1.53
C ARG A 41 0.22 8.22 -2.75
N ILE A 42 -0.84 8.19 -3.57
CA ILE A 42 -0.89 7.34 -4.76
C ILE A 42 0.22 7.77 -5.72
N ASN A 43 0.88 6.80 -6.36
CA ASN A 43 2.07 7.00 -7.21
C ASN A 43 3.32 7.51 -6.47
N THR A 44 3.34 7.42 -5.13
CA THR A 44 4.56 7.63 -4.34
C THR A 44 5.12 6.30 -3.84
N ARG A 45 6.40 6.27 -3.45
CA ARG A 45 7.03 5.10 -2.84
C ARG A 45 6.97 5.20 -1.33
N HIS A 46 6.62 4.11 -0.66
CA HIS A 46 6.63 4.07 0.80
C HIS A 46 8.00 3.64 1.33
N GLU A 47 8.57 4.40 2.26
CA GLU A 47 9.88 4.07 2.84
C GLU A 47 9.86 2.74 3.59
N GLY A 48 8.81 2.50 4.38
CA GLY A 48 8.62 1.22 5.06
C GLY A 48 8.51 0.03 4.10
N ALA A 49 7.97 0.25 2.88
CA ALA A 49 7.91 -0.81 1.87
C ALA A 49 9.30 -1.20 1.38
N GLN A 50 10.17 -0.23 1.15
CA GLN A 50 11.55 -0.50 0.73
C GLN A 50 12.29 -1.31 1.80
N LEU A 51 12.06 -1.00 3.08
CA LEU A 51 12.64 -1.76 4.19
C LEU A 51 12.10 -3.20 4.25
N VAL A 52 10.80 -3.41 4.04
CA VAL A 52 10.21 -4.76 3.96
C VAL A 52 10.78 -5.54 2.77
N LEU A 53 10.87 -4.92 1.59
CA LEU A 53 11.42 -5.55 0.39
C LEU A 53 12.90 -5.92 0.56
N ALA A 54 13.69 -5.07 1.23
CA ALA A 54 15.10 -5.33 1.50
C ALA A 54 15.34 -6.40 2.56
N ASN A 55 14.50 -6.47 3.60
CA ASN A 55 14.75 -7.30 4.79
C ASN A 55 13.82 -8.52 4.91
N GLN A 56 12.81 -8.64 4.04
CA GLN A 56 11.80 -9.71 4.03
C GLN A 56 11.16 -9.97 5.40
N ARG A 57 10.94 -8.90 6.17
CA ARG A 57 10.37 -8.97 7.52
C ARG A 57 9.32 -7.89 7.71
N ILE A 58 8.46 -8.08 8.72
CA ILE A 58 7.55 -7.02 9.18
C ILE A 58 8.40 -5.88 9.75
N VAL A 59 8.08 -4.66 9.32
CA VAL A 59 8.73 -3.42 9.78
C VAL A 59 7.64 -2.51 10.33
N GLU A 60 7.86 -2.05 11.56
CA GLU A 60 7.10 -0.98 12.19
C GLU A 60 7.84 0.34 11.91
N ILE A 61 7.11 1.37 11.52
CA ILE A 61 7.62 2.73 11.25
C ILE A 61 6.82 3.67 12.16
N ASP A 62 7.51 4.52 12.91
CA ASP A 62 6.92 5.55 13.80
C ASP A 62 6.29 6.71 13.02
#